data_AF-A0A7V4JMJ9-F1
#
_entry.id   AF-A0A7V4JMJ9-F1
#
_cell.length_a   1.000
_cell.length_b   1.000
_cell.length_c   1.000
_cell.angle_alpha   90.00
_cell.angle_beta   90.00
_cell.angle_gamma   90.00
#
_symmetry.space_group_name_H-M   'P 1'
#
loop_
_entity.id
_entity.type
_entity.pdbx_description
1 polymer ?
#
loop_
_entity_poly.entity_id
_entity_poly.type
_entity_poly.pdbx_seq_one_letter_code
_entity_poly.pdbx_strand_id
1 'polypeptide(L)'
;QGYDLYVWDGNTTTSHVYATSARAWLRVSTIVVIDDTHPGDTTRCRLSDSAYLGINIKPVVNLGRDTVLCMDEKLILTAGVIDSLYTYQWSTGAVSESIEVGAGEAQYWVKVTSQKGCSTTDTIAILACTRSMLLGEIPNTFTPNGDGDNDVWNVPQLAKFPEARVEIYDRSGRMVWNNQQAYRKTATVGWDGTDLNGRELPMGGYYYIIDLKRPGTPAVVGHINLVR
;
A
#
# COMPACT_ATOMS: atom_id res chain seq x y z
N GLN A 1 -36.98 -9.59 -44.88
CA GLN A 1 -36.94 -10.99 -45.38
C GLN A 1 -35.70 -11.62 -44.79
N GLY A 2 -35.85 -12.75 -44.11
CA GLY A 2 -34.74 -13.51 -43.53
C GLY A 2 -34.40 -14.72 -44.40
N TYR A 3 -33.30 -15.40 -44.09
CA TYR A 3 -32.87 -16.62 -44.78
C TYR A 3 -33.57 -17.88 -44.22
N ASP A 4 -33.71 -18.92 -45.04
CA ASP A 4 -34.44 -20.17 -44.70
C ASP A 4 -33.65 -21.13 -43.78
N LEU A 5 -32.31 -21.02 -43.75
CA LEU A 5 -31.45 -21.84 -42.89
C LEU A 5 -30.14 -21.14 -42.55
N TYR A 6 -29.81 -21.09 -41.26
CA TYR A 6 -28.50 -20.66 -40.75
C TYR A 6 -27.71 -21.89 -40.34
N VAL A 7 -26.38 -21.89 -40.55
CA VAL A 7 -25.49 -22.93 -40.00
C VAL A 7 -24.23 -22.25 -39.47
N TRP A 8 -23.97 -22.44 -38.19
CA TRP A 8 -22.79 -21.92 -37.49
C TRP A 8 -21.76 -23.04 -37.24
N ASP A 9 -20.51 -22.68 -36.91
CA ASP A 9 -19.37 -23.60 -36.70
C ASP A 9 -19.59 -24.63 -35.55
N GLY A 10 -20.64 -24.45 -34.74
CA GLY A 10 -21.09 -25.39 -33.70
C GLY A 10 -22.31 -26.24 -34.07
N ASN A 11 -22.66 -26.34 -35.37
CA ASN A 11 -23.86 -27.00 -35.89
C ASN A 11 -25.20 -26.43 -35.38
N THR A 12 -25.21 -25.23 -34.83
CA THR A 12 -26.45 -24.52 -34.48
C THR A 12 -27.08 -23.93 -35.74
N THR A 13 -28.41 -23.89 -35.77
CA THR A 13 -29.19 -23.42 -36.94
C THR A 13 -30.11 -22.24 -36.65
N THR A 14 -29.96 -21.64 -35.46
CA THR A 14 -30.70 -20.48 -35.01
C THR A 14 -30.26 -19.22 -35.76
N SER A 15 -31.15 -18.23 -35.89
CA SER A 15 -30.82 -16.92 -36.49
C SER A 15 -29.80 -16.10 -35.68
N HIS A 16 -29.46 -16.55 -34.46
CA HIS A 16 -28.51 -15.92 -33.55
C HIS A 16 -27.66 -16.99 -32.88
N VAL A 17 -26.39 -16.69 -32.60
CA VAL A 17 -25.50 -17.54 -31.80
C VAL A 17 -24.74 -16.67 -30.79
N TYR A 18 -24.45 -17.21 -29.61
CA TYR A 18 -23.67 -16.51 -28.58
C TYR A 18 -22.28 -17.14 -28.49
N ALA A 19 -21.24 -16.32 -28.62
CA ALA A 19 -19.86 -16.77 -28.44
C ALA A 19 -19.46 -16.60 -26.96
N THR A 20 -19.03 -17.69 -26.33
CA THR A 20 -18.65 -17.73 -24.91
C THR A 20 -17.14 -17.78 -24.67
N SER A 21 -16.30 -17.77 -25.73
CA SER A 21 -14.85 -17.84 -25.60
C SER A 21 -14.10 -17.02 -26.65
N ALA A 22 -12.87 -16.63 -26.30
CA ALA A 22 -11.99 -15.71 -27.05
C ALA A 22 -11.48 -16.22 -28.41
N ARG A 23 -11.83 -17.46 -28.76
CA ARG A 23 -11.38 -18.16 -29.97
C ARG A 23 -12.55 -18.69 -30.79
N ALA A 24 -13.73 -18.13 -30.62
CA ALA A 24 -14.90 -18.53 -31.41
C ALA A 24 -14.84 -17.90 -32.80
N TRP A 25 -14.83 -18.74 -33.83
CA TRP A 25 -15.04 -18.34 -35.21
C TRP A 25 -16.54 -18.39 -35.50
N LEU A 26 -17.13 -17.28 -35.94
CA LEU A 26 -18.47 -17.31 -36.52
C LEU A 26 -18.31 -17.44 -38.04
N ARG A 27 -18.35 -18.67 -38.56
CA ARG A 27 -18.62 -18.88 -39.99
C ARG A 27 -20.14 -18.87 -40.19
N VAL A 28 -20.63 -17.91 -40.96
CA VAL A 28 -22.02 -17.89 -41.41
C VAL A 28 -22.05 -18.60 -42.76
N SER A 29 -22.53 -19.84 -42.83
CA SER A 29 -22.89 -20.45 -44.11
C SER A 29 -24.38 -20.18 -44.35
N THR A 30 -24.69 -19.18 -45.18
CA THR A 30 -26.06 -18.93 -45.62
C THR A 30 -26.35 -19.77 -46.86
N ILE A 31 -27.07 -20.88 -46.69
CA ILE A 31 -27.57 -21.62 -47.87
C ILE A 31 -28.83 -20.89 -48.33
N VAL A 32 -28.75 -20.11 -49.40
CA VAL A 32 -29.94 -19.56 -50.06
C VAL A 32 -30.43 -20.63 -51.03
N VAL A 33 -31.38 -21.44 -50.59
CA VAL A 33 -32.13 -22.28 -51.52
C VAL A 33 -33.19 -21.38 -52.15
N ILE A 34 -32.85 -20.74 -53.26
CA ILE A 34 -33.89 -20.17 -54.12
C ILE A 34 -34.53 -21.36 -54.82
N ASP A 35 -35.68 -21.82 -54.33
CA ASP A 35 -36.56 -22.68 -55.11
C ASP A 35 -37.31 -21.79 -56.11
N ASP A 36 -36.58 -21.25 -57.09
CA ASP A 36 -37.25 -20.78 -58.30
C ASP A 36 -37.51 -22.04 -59.11
N THR A 37 -38.76 -22.52 -59.04
CA THR A 37 -39.21 -23.75 -59.69
C THR A 37 -39.33 -23.52 -61.20
N HIS A 38 -38.22 -23.23 -61.86
CA HIS A 38 -38.08 -23.38 -63.29
C HIS A 38 -37.63 -24.83 -63.59
N PRO A 39 -38.36 -25.58 -64.44
CA PRO A 39 -37.97 -26.93 -64.80
C PRO A 39 -36.62 -26.90 -65.52
N GLY A 40 -35.54 -27.32 -64.84
CA GLY A 40 -34.21 -27.46 -65.44
C GLY A 40 -33.07 -26.83 -64.66
N ASP A 41 -33.31 -26.03 -63.61
CA ASP A 41 -32.24 -25.47 -62.79
C ASP A 41 -31.95 -26.35 -61.56
N THR A 42 -30.70 -26.78 -61.40
CA THR A 42 -30.22 -27.60 -60.26
C THR A 42 -29.30 -26.79 -59.34
N THR A 43 -29.24 -25.47 -59.51
CA THR A 43 -28.21 -24.65 -58.88
C THR A 43 -28.60 -24.28 -57.44
N ARG A 44 -28.13 -25.08 -56.48
CA ARG A 44 -28.17 -24.72 -55.05
C ARG A 44 -27.14 -23.62 -54.77
N CYS A 45 -27.58 -22.36 -54.73
CA CYS A 45 -26.70 -21.24 -54.40
C CYS A 45 -26.31 -21.25 -52.91
N ARG A 46 -25.03 -21.47 -52.64
CA ARG A 46 -24.47 -21.36 -51.29
C ARG A 46 -23.73 -20.04 -51.15
N LEU A 47 -24.21 -19.19 -50.26
CA LEU A 47 -23.49 -18.00 -49.83
C LEU A 47 -22.81 -18.29 -48.48
N SER A 48 -21.68 -17.67 -48.22
CA SER A 48 -21.04 -17.75 -46.92
C SER A 48 -20.40 -16.42 -46.60
N ASP A 49 -20.53 -16.03 -45.35
CA ASP A 49 -19.83 -14.90 -44.76
C ASP A 49 -19.11 -15.36 -43.49
N SER A 50 -18.18 -14.59 -42.96
CA SER A 50 -17.47 -14.92 -41.73
C SER A 50 -17.25 -13.68 -40.89
N ALA A 51 -17.54 -13.79 -39.59
CA ALA A 51 -17.31 -12.74 -38.60
C ALA A 51 -16.32 -13.24 -37.54
N TYR A 52 -15.40 -12.37 -37.13
CA TYR A 52 -14.41 -12.65 -36.10
C TYR A 52 -14.76 -11.93 -34.79
N LEU A 53 -14.80 -12.67 -33.68
CA LEU A 53 -14.90 -12.11 -32.34
C LEU A 53 -13.60 -12.33 -31.58
N GLY A 54 -12.84 -11.25 -31.39
CA GLY A 54 -11.67 -11.26 -30.49
C GLY A 54 -12.09 -10.85 -29.08
N ILE A 55 -11.87 -11.73 -28.09
CA ILE A 55 -12.00 -11.35 -26.67
C ILE A 55 -10.61 -11.05 -26.14
N ASN A 56 -10.40 -9.79 -25.75
CA ASN A 56 -9.15 -9.35 -25.15
C ASN A 56 -9.20 -9.60 -23.64
N ILE A 57 -8.23 -10.34 -23.12
CA ILE A 57 -8.13 -10.62 -21.68
C ILE A 57 -7.66 -9.33 -21.00
N LYS A 58 -8.33 -8.98 -19.90
CA LYS A 58 -7.90 -7.86 -19.05
C LYS A 58 -6.59 -8.20 -18.34
N PRO A 59 -5.65 -7.26 -18.22
CA PRO A 59 -4.44 -7.50 -17.43
C PRO A 59 -4.80 -7.81 -15.97
N VAL A 60 -4.06 -8.72 -15.34
CA VAL A 60 -4.19 -9.02 -13.90
C VAL A 60 -3.19 -8.15 -13.16
N VAL A 61 -3.68 -7.22 -12.33
CA VAL A 61 -2.86 -6.27 -11.58
C VAL A 61 -3.13 -6.49 -10.10
N ASN A 62 -2.06 -6.57 -9.30
CA ASN A 62 -2.13 -6.75 -7.85
C ASN A 62 -0.91 -6.10 -7.18
N LEU A 63 -1.12 -4.97 -6.52
CA LEU A 63 -0.13 -4.21 -5.76
C LEU A 63 0.10 -4.77 -4.35
N GLY A 64 -0.71 -5.75 -3.93
CA GLY A 64 -0.64 -6.38 -2.62
C GLY A 64 -1.63 -5.79 -1.62
N ARG A 65 -1.33 -5.98 -0.34
CA ARG A 65 -2.15 -5.43 0.77
C ARG A 65 -1.57 -4.10 1.21
N ASP A 66 -2.45 -3.26 1.76
CA ASP A 66 -2.04 -2.03 2.46
C ASP A 66 -0.93 -2.34 3.47
N THR A 67 0.07 -1.46 3.48
CA THR A 67 1.33 -1.71 4.20
C THR A 67 1.75 -0.47 4.98
N VAL A 68 2.37 -0.68 6.12
CA VAL A 68 2.99 0.37 6.92
C VAL A 68 4.47 0.45 6.56
N LEU A 69 4.95 1.66 6.26
CA LEU A 69 6.38 1.93 6.08
C LEU A 69 6.86 2.93 7.13
N CYS A 70 7.95 2.60 7.81
CA CYS A 70 8.55 3.42 8.85
C CYS A 70 9.79 4.17 8.35
N MET A 71 9.92 5.44 8.73
CA MET A 71 11.18 6.20 8.63
C MET A 71 11.77 6.25 7.21
N ASP A 72 12.86 5.53 6.97
CA ASP A 72 13.61 5.44 5.72
C ASP A 72 13.30 4.18 4.91
N GLU A 73 12.32 3.38 5.36
CA GLU A 73 11.85 2.23 4.60
C GLU A 73 11.29 2.64 3.24
N LYS A 74 11.56 1.79 2.27
CA LYS A 74 11.16 1.94 0.88
C LYS A 74 10.52 0.66 0.40
N LEU A 75 9.55 0.81 -0.48
CA LEU A 75 8.86 -0.30 -1.13
C LEU A 75 8.84 -0.07 -2.65
N ILE A 76 9.18 -1.10 -3.40
CA ILE A 76 9.01 -1.10 -4.85
C ILE A 76 7.64 -1.67 -5.17
N LEU A 77 6.75 -0.84 -5.69
CA LEU A 77 5.47 -1.27 -6.23
C LEU A 77 5.65 -1.65 -7.68
N THR A 78 5.26 -2.88 -8.04
CA THR A 78 5.32 -3.38 -9.42
C THR A 78 3.90 -3.56 -9.95
N ALA A 79 3.68 -3.25 -11.23
CA ALA A 79 2.36 -3.40 -11.85
C ALA A 79 1.91 -4.87 -12.01
N GLY A 80 2.76 -5.84 -11.63
CA GLY A 80 2.53 -7.29 -11.72
C GLY A 80 2.65 -7.88 -13.13
N VAL A 81 2.39 -7.09 -14.18
CA VAL A 81 2.51 -7.49 -15.59
C VAL A 81 3.65 -6.71 -16.24
N ILE A 82 4.70 -7.43 -16.65
CA ILE A 82 5.89 -6.87 -17.31
C ILE A 82 5.92 -7.40 -18.74
N ASP A 83 5.42 -6.61 -19.69
CA ASP A 83 5.43 -6.94 -21.11
C ASP A 83 5.23 -5.66 -21.94
N SER A 84 6.00 -5.53 -23.02
CA SER A 84 5.92 -4.47 -24.05
C SER A 84 4.53 -4.25 -24.67
N LEU A 85 3.61 -5.21 -24.52
CA LEU A 85 2.22 -5.11 -24.99
C LEU A 85 1.31 -4.32 -24.03
N TYR A 86 1.82 -3.85 -22.90
CA TYR A 86 1.07 -3.05 -21.93
C TYR A 86 1.67 -1.67 -21.73
N THR A 87 0.81 -0.76 -21.29
CA THR A 87 1.16 0.61 -20.89
C THR A 87 0.72 0.83 -19.46
N TYR A 88 1.49 1.65 -18.74
CA TYR A 88 1.31 1.90 -17.31
C TYR A 88 0.98 3.37 -17.07
N GLN A 89 0.09 3.62 -16.13
CA GLN A 89 -0.16 4.95 -15.60
C GLN A 89 -0.27 4.85 -14.08
N TRP A 90 0.69 5.44 -13.38
CA TRP A 90 0.69 5.50 -11.93
C TRP A 90 0.02 6.77 -11.42
N SER A 91 -0.49 6.72 -10.19
CA SER A 91 -0.93 7.89 -9.41
C SER A 91 0.09 9.03 -9.35
N THR A 92 1.39 8.71 -9.42
CA THR A 92 2.51 9.66 -9.43
C THR A 92 2.74 10.32 -10.80
N GLY A 93 2.05 9.86 -11.85
CA GLY A 93 2.28 10.25 -13.24
C GLY A 93 3.36 9.42 -13.95
N ALA A 94 4.02 8.49 -13.26
CA ALA A 94 4.99 7.59 -13.87
C ALA A 94 4.33 6.64 -14.89
N VAL A 95 5.13 6.20 -15.85
CA VAL A 95 4.75 5.22 -16.90
C VAL A 95 5.66 3.99 -16.94
N SER A 96 6.53 3.84 -15.94
CA SER A 96 7.41 2.69 -15.75
C SER A 96 6.63 1.47 -15.24
N GLU A 97 7.23 0.28 -15.35
CA GLU A 97 6.66 -0.99 -14.85
C GLU A 97 6.57 -1.04 -13.31
N SER A 98 7.38 -0.21 -12.64
CA SER A 98 7.45 -0.10 -11.19
C SER A 98 7.73 1.32 -10.75
N ILE A 99 7.41 1.62 -9.49
CA ILE A 99 7.76 2.85 -8.79
C ILE A 99 8.31 2.52 -7.41
N GLU A 100 9.26 3.32 -6.93
CA GLU A 100 9.71 3.27 -5.54
C GLU A 100 8.87 4.28 -4.72
N VAL A 101 8.30 3.82 -3.62
CA VAL A 101 7.57 4.64 -2.67
C VAL A 101 8.24 4.57 -1.30
N GLY A 102 8.20 5.68 -0.56
CA GLY A 102 8.77 5.77 0.78
C GLY A 102 7.72 5.78 1.88
N ALA A 103 8.19 5.83 3.12
CA ALA A 103 7.33 6.08 4.28
C ALA A 103 6.56 7.40 4.17
N GLY A 104 5.33 7.36 4.68
CA GLY A 104 4.40 8.50 4.62
C GLY A 104 2.99 8.01 4.31
N GLU A 105 1.99 8.75 4.78
CA GLU A 105 0.60 8.43 4.50
C GLU A 105 0.26 8.83 3.07
N ALA A 106 0.03 7.84 2.21
CA ALA A 106 -0.28 8.05 0.80
C ALA A 106 -1.02 6.84 0.21
N GLN A 107 -1.87 7.10 -0.77
CA GLN A 107 -2.52 6.05 -1.56
C GLN A 107 -1.93 6.05 -2.97
N TYR A 108 -1.47 4.89 -3.42
CA TYR A 108 -0.95 4.69 -4.77
C TYR A 108 -1.90 3.81 -5.57
N TRP A 109 -1.92 4.04 -6.88
CA TRP A 109 -2.64 3.20 -7.82
C TRP A 109 -1.86 3.07 -9.12
N VAL A 110 -2.08 1.95 -9.81
CA VAL A 110 -1.59 1.73 -11.17
C VAL A 110 -2.72 1.29 -12.07
N LYS A 111 -2.83 1.91 -13.24
CA LYS A 111 -3.68 1.47 -14.34
C LYS A 111 -2.80 0.85 -15.42
N VAL A 112 -3.06 -0.42 -15.72
CA VAL A 112 -2.39 -1.17 -16.78
C VAL A 112 -3.35 -1.31 -17.95
N THR A 113 -2.94 -0.91 -19.15
CA THR A 113 -3.76 -0.95 -20.36
C THR A 113 -3.06 -1.75 -21.45
N SER A 114 -3.74 -2.76 -22.00
CA SER A 114 -3.23 -3.55 -23.14
C SER A 114 -3.29 -2.76 -24.44
N GLN A 115 -2.49 -3.13 -25.44
CA GLN A 115 -2.56 -2.55 -26.80
C GLN A 115 -3.95 -2.64 -27.45
N LYS A 116 -4.82 -3.54 -26.96
CA LYS A 116 -6.20 -3.70 -27.45
C LYS A 116 -7.22 -2.91 -26.63
N GLY A 117 -6.77 -2.04 -25.73
CA GLY A 117 -7.60 -1.10 -24.97
C GLY A 117 -8.21 -1.65 -23.69
N CYS A 118 -7.92 -2.90 -23.29
CA CYS A 118 -8.40 -3.43 -22.02
C CYS A 118 -7.55 -2.92 -20.86
N SER A 119 -8.19 -2.31 -19.87
CA SER A 119 -7.49 -1.80 -18.69
C SER A 119 -7.98 -2.40 -17.37
N THR A 120 -7.05 -2.59 -16.45
CA THR A 120 -7.30 -2.94 -15.04
C THR A 120 -6.56 -1.94 -14.17
N THR A 121 -7.12 -1.64 -13.00
CA THR A 121 -6.53 -0.75 -12.01
C THR A 121 -6.51 -1.44 -10.67
N ASP A 122 -5.44 -1.24 -9.92
CA ASP A 122 -5.34 -1.65 -8.53
C ASP A 122 -4.77 -0.53 -7.66
N THR A 123 -5.08 -0.58 -6.37
CA THR A 123 -4.76 0.46 -5.40
C THR A 123 -4.10 -0.13 -4.16
N ILE A 124 -3.18 0.60 -3.55
CA ILE A 124 -2.54 0.26 -2.27
C ILE A 124 -2.42 1.51 -1.39
N ALA A 125 -2.74 1.38 -0.11
CA ALA A 125 -2.44 2.40 0.89
C ALA A 125 -1.10 2.13 1.58
N ILE A 126 -0.25 3.15 1.60
CA ILE A 126 0.95 3.22 2.45
C ILE A 126 0.60 4.05 3.67
N LEU A 127 0.72 3.46 4.84
CA LEU A 127 0.43 4.08 6.12
C LEU A 127 1.72 4.52 6.80
N ALA A 128 1.66 5.64 7.52
CA ALA A 128 2.77 6.13 8.32
C ALA A 128 2.85 5.41 9.69
N CYS A 129 4.07 5.19 10.17
CA CYS A 129 4.27 4.65 11.51
C CYS A 129 3.85 5.65 12.59
N THR A 130 3.05 5.17 13.53
CA THR A 130 2.63 5.99 14.67
C THR A 130 3.67 5.93 15.79
N ARG A 131 3.70 6.95 16.65
CA ARG A 131 4.48 6.92 17.89
C ARG A 131 4.27 5.62 18.66
N SER A 132 3.01 5.18 18.80
CA SER A 132 2.67 4.00 19.60
C SER A 132 3.29 2.72 19.04
N MET A 133 3.44 2.62 17.71
CA MET A 133 4.13 1.49 17.08
C MET A 133 5.63 1.53 17.34
N LEU A 134 6.23 2.72 17.36
CA LEU A 134 7.69 2.89 17.52
C LEU A 134 8.16 2.76 18.96
N LEU A 135 7.43 3.38 19.90
CA LEU A 135 7.84 3.53 21.29
C LEU A 135 6.96 2.76 22.29
N GLY A 136 5.85 2.18 21.85
CA GLY A 136 4.88 1.57 22.75
C GLY A 136 4.27 2.58 23.72
N GLU A 137 3.81 2.08 24.86
CA GLU A 137 3.40 2.90 25.98
C GLU A 137 4.63 3.47 26.70
N ILE A 138 4.63 4.78 26.90
CA ILE A 138 5.68 5.47 27.64
C ILE A 138 5.15 5.66 29.08
N PRO A 139 5.83 5.12 30.10
CA PRO A 139 5.44 5.33 31.48
C PRO A 139 5.30 6.82 31.79
N ASN A 140 4.35 7.19 32.62
CA ASN A 140 4.13 8.59 33.00
C ASN A 140 4.32 8.82 34.51
N THR A 141 4.83 7.83 35.25
CA THR A 141 5.05 7.91 36.69
C THR A 141 6.20 6.98 37.07
N PHE A 142 7.03 7.39 38.01
CA PHE A 142 8.11 6.58 38.58
C PHE A 142 8.41 7.03 40.01
N THR A 143 9.07 6.16 40.79
CA THR A 143 9.30 6.32 42.23
C THR A 143 10.77 6.16 42.59
N PRO A 144 11.62 7.20 42.43
CA PRO A 144 13.04 7.15 42.80
C PRO A 144 13.22 7.19 44.33
N ASN A 145 12.85 6.10 45.02
CA ASN A 145 12.95 5.95 46.48
C ASN A 145 14.02 4.93 46.90
N GLY A 146 14.66 4.25 45.94
CA GLY A 146 15.75 3.29 46.14
C GLY A 146 15.29 1.89 46.55
N ASP A 147 14.01 1.55 46.35
CA ASP A 147 13.49 0.21 46.64
C ASP A 147 13.71 -0.82 45.50
N GLY A 148 14.21 -0.36 44.36
CA GLY A 148 14.46 -1.16 43.16
C GLY A 148 13.30 -1.17 42.16
N ASP A 149 12.13 -0.66 42.53
CA ASP A 149 10.92 -0.67 41.73
C ASP A 149 10.60 0.73 41.16
N ASN A 150 10.67 0.86 39.83
CA ASN A 150 10.44 2.12 39.12
C ASN A 150 11.30 3.29 39.61
N ASP A 151 12.51 3.02 40.10
CA ASP A 151 13.45 4.06 40.54
C ASP A 151 13.96 4.96 39.40
N VAL A 152 13.88 4.48 38.16
CA VAL A 152 14.37 5.18 36.99
C VAL A 152 13.28 5.18 35.92
N TRP A 153 12.92 6.37 35.45
CA TRP A 153 12.08 6.52 34.28
C TRP A 153 12.88 6.23 33.00
N ASN A 154 12.49 5.19 32.28
CA ASN A 154 13.13 4.80 31.02
C ASN A 154 12.10 4.45 29.94
N VAL A 155 12.55 4.45 28.69
CA VAL A 155 11.76 4.02 27.52
C VAL A 155 12.60 2.98 26.76
N PRO A 156 12.44 1.69 27.07
CA PRO A 156 13.33 0.63 26.55
C PRO A 156 13.45 0.60 25.02
N GLN A 157 12.39 0.95 24.31
CA GLN A 157 12.31 0.99 22.85
C GLN A 157 13.31 1.98 22.23
N LEU A 158 13.78 2.98 23.00
CA LEU A 158 14.81 3.92 22.56
C LEU A 158 16.16 3.25 22.29
N ALA A 159 16.39 2.02 22.76
CA ALA A 159 17.57 1.25 22.39
C ALA A 159 17.69 1.00 20.87
N LYS A 160 16.57 1.05 20.13
CA LYS A 160 16.54 0.95 18.66
C LYS A 160 16.91 2.26 17.95
N PHE A 161 17.00 3.36 18.70
CA PHE A 161 17.22 4.72 18.19
C PHE A 161 18.43 5.34 18.90
N PRO A 162 19.67 4.95 18.53
CA PRO A 162 20.88 5.40 19.24
C PRO A 162 21.12 6.91 19.16
N GLU A 163 20.55 7.57 18.14
CA GLU A 163 20.62 9.03 17.97
C GLU A 163 19.47 9.77 18.67
N ALA A 164 18.52 9.05 19.28
CA ALA A 164 17.39 9.67 19.93
C ALA A 164 17.84 10.61 21.05
N ARG A 165 17.18 11.76 21.11
CA ARG A 165 17.37 12.76 22.15
C ARG A 165 16.16 12.75 23.07
N VAL A 166 16.43 12.67 24.36
CA VAL A 166 15.42 12.75 25.42
C VAL A 166 15.77 13.94 26.28
N GLU A 167 14.82 14.85 26.44
CA GLU A 167 14.95 16.06 27.26
C GLU A 167 13.79 16.10 28.25
N ILE A 168 14.06 16.52 29.48
CA ILE A 168 13.07 16.65 30.54
C ILE A 168 13.08 18.08 31.06
N TYR A 169 11.88 18.64 31.20
CA TYR A 169 11.62 20.02 31.55
C TYR A 169 10.76 20.09 32.81
N ASP A 170 11.04 21.09 33.64
CA ASP A 170 10.12 21.45 34.73
C ASP A 170 8.90 22.24 34.22
N ARG A 171 7.96 22.53 35.12
CA ARG A 171 6.71 23.26 34.79
C ARG A 171 6.93 24.70 34.29
N SER A 172 8.12 25.27 34.51
CA SER A 172 8.47 26.60 34.02
C SER A 172 9.09 26.56 32.61
N GLY A 173 9.30 25.37 32.05
CA GLY A 173 9.94 25.18 30.75
C GLY A 173 11.47 25.17 30.80
N ARG A 174 12.07 25.09 32.00
CA ARG A 174 13.52 24.94 32.13
C ARG A 174 13.90 23.47 31.99
N MET A 175 14.86 23.19 31.10
CA MET A 175 15.43 21.84 30.95
C MET A 175 16.21 21.46 32.21
N VAL A 176 15.86 20.33 32.81
CA VAL A 176 16.49 19.80 34.03
C VAL A 176 17.38 18.59 33.75
N TRP A 177 17.08 17.83 32.70
CA TRP A 177 17.81 16.62 32.32
C TRP A 177 17.80 16.38 30.81
N ASN A 178 18.86 15.78 30.29
CA ASN A 178 18.87 15.21 28.94
C ASN A 178 19.82 14.01 28.86
N ASN A 179 19.48 13.05 28.00
CA ASN A 179 20.23 11.80 27.86
C ASN A 179 21.67 12.02 27.36
N GLN A 180 21.87 12.93 26.41
CA GLN A 180 23.19 13.17 25.81
C GLN A 180 24.25 13.63 26.83
N GLN A 181 23.85 14.46 27.80
CA GLN A 181 24.73 14.92 28.87
C GLN A 181 24.76 13.96 30.06
N ALA A 182 23.62 13.38 30.43
CA ALA A 182 23.54 12.45 31.56
C ALA A 182 24.37 11.19 31.34
N TYR A 183 24.28 10.57 30.16
CA TYR A 183 25.00 9.32 29.85
C TYR A 183 26.51 9.50 29.71
N ARG A 184 27.00 10.75 29.65
CA ARG A 184 28.44 11.06 29.75
C ARG A 184 28.93 11.11 31.20
N LYS A 185 28.02 11.27 32.16
CA LYS A 185 28.32 11.43 33.60
C LYS A 185 28.00 10.17 34.41
N THR A 186 27.00 9.41 33.99
CA THR A 186 26.54 8.20 34.70
C THR A 186 26.26 7.06 33.73
N ALA A 187 26.38 5.81 34.21
CA ALA A 187 25.99 4.60 33.50
C ALA A 187 24.48 4.32 33.59
N THR A 188 23.73 5.04 34.42
CA THR A 188 22.27 4.91 34.55
C THR A 188 21.59 5.29 33.23
N VAL A 189 20.82 4.34 32.67
CA VAL A 189 20.01 4.56 31.47
C VAL A 189 18.59 4.96 31.90
N GLY A 190 18.20 6.17 31.56
CA GLY A 190 16.95 6.80 32.01
C GLY A 190 17.17 7.93 33.01
N TRP A 191 16.07 8.43 33.55
CA TRP A 191 16.05 9.56 34.48
C TRP A 191 15.62 9.11 35.88
N ASP A 192 16.47 9.38 36.86
CA ASP A 192 16.30 9.01 38.27
C ASP A 192 15.68 10.15 39.12
N GLY A 193 15.16 11.20 38.47
CA GLY A 193 14.59 12.34 39.17
C GLY A 193 15.61 13.37 39.64
N THR A 194 16.85 13.32 39.15
CA THR A 194 17.87 14.34 39.43
C THR A 194 18.09 15.30 38.26
N ASP A 195 18.60 16.50 38.56
CA ASP A 195 19.06 17.43 37.52
C ASP A 195 20.42 16.99 36.93
N LEU A 196 20.90 17.71 35.90
CA LEU A 196 22.21 17.44 35.28
C LEU A 196 23.41 17.57 36.23
N ASN A 197 23.23 18.12 37.44
CA ASN A 197 24.25 18.22 38.48
C ASN A 197 24.07 17.15 39.58
N GLY A 198 23.14 16.21 39.40
CA GLY A 198 22.82 15.15 40.37
C GLY A 198 22.00 15.64 41.56
N ARG A 199 21.39 16.84 41.49
CA ARG A 199 20.53 17.35 42.57
C ARG A 199 19.15 16.76 42.44
N GLU A 200 18.62 16.22 43.54
CA GLU A 200 17.25 15.75 43.59
C GLU A 200 16.25 16.86 43.25
N LEU A 201 15.30 16.53 42.38
CA LEU A 201 14.25 17.44 42.02
C LEU A 201 13.01 17.24 42.91
N PRO A 202 12.21 18.30 43.15
CA PRO A 202 10.98 18.18 43.93
C PRO A 202 9.99 17.17 43.32
N MET A 203 9.15 16.59 44.17
CA MET A 203 7.99 15.84 43.68
C MET A 203 7.10 16.72 42.80
N GLY A 204 6.58 16.16 41.73
CA GLY A 204 5.69 16.90 40.85
C GLY A 204 5.65 16.38 39.42
N GLY A 205 4.97 17.17 38.60
CA GLY A 205 4.82 16.90 37.17
C GLY A 205 5.94 17.56 36.38
N TYR A 206 6.56 16.77 35.51
CA TYR A 206 7.59 17.13 34.56
C TYR A 206 7.13 16.81 33.14
N TYR A 207 7.80 17.38 32.15
CA TYR A 207 7.48 17.17 30.75
C TYR A 207 8.69 16.57 30.03
N TYR A 208 8.46 15.60 29.16
CA TYR A 208 9.51 15.07 28.30
C TYR A 208 9.28 15.47 26.85
N ILE A 209 10.40 15.62 26.14
CA ILE A 209 10.45 15.67 24.68
C ILE A 209 11.38 14.56 24.23
N ILE A 210 10.86 13.65 23.41
CA ILE A 210 11.63 12.59 22.75
C ILE A 210 11.67 12.89 21.26
N ASP A 211 12.86 13.13 20.74
CA ASP A 211 13.12 13.31 19.32
C ASP A 211 13.95 12.11 18.84
N LEU A 212 13.36 11.27 17.98
CA LEU A 212 14.03 10.04 17.50
C LEU A 212 15.16 10.32 16.50
N LYS A 213 15.31 11.57 16.04
CA LYS A 213 16.29 11.95 15.00
C LYS A 213 16.16 11.11 13.74
N ARG A 214 14.91 10.73 13.38
CA ARG A 214 14.59 9.98 12.17
C ARG A 214 13.63 10.78 11.27
N PRO A 215 13.82 10.77 9.93
CA PRO A 215 12.88 11.39 9.01
C PRO A 215 11.45 10.87 9.21
N GLY A 216 10.45 11.76 9.07
CA GLY A 216 9.04 11.39 9.20
C GLY A 216 8.59 11.07 10.63
N THR A 217 9.45 11.23 11.65
CA THR A 217 9.08 11.01 13.06
C THR A 217 8.96 12.35 13.80
N PRO A 218 7.75 12.85 14.08
CA PRO A 218 7.60 14.07 14.87
C PRO A 218 8.06 13.84 16.31
N ALA A 219 8.56 14.90 16.94
CA ALA A 219 8.94 14.84 18.35
C ALA A 219 7.73 14.47 19.22
N VAL A 220 7.96 13.57 20.15
CA VAL A 220 6.96 13.07 21.08
C VAL A 220 7.04 13.88 22.35
N VAL A 221 5.89 14.44 22.77
CA VAL A 221 5.78 15.22 24.01
C VAL A 221 4.84 14.52 24.96
N GLY A 222 5.17 14.54 26.24
CA GLY A 222 4.30 14.00 27.30
C GLY A 222 4.71 14.50 28.68
N HIS A 223 4.11 13.92 29.71
CA HIS A 223 4.39 14.24 31.10
C HIS A 223 4.86 13.02 31.90
N ILE A 224 5.60 13.27 32.96
CA ILE A 224 6.05 12.29 33.94
C ILE A 224 5.75 12.85 35.33
N ASN A 225 5.20 12.02 36.22
CA ASN A 225 5.02 12.32 37.63
C ASN A 225 6.18 11.70 38.41
N LEU A 226 6.93 12.55 39.10
CA LEU A 226 7.95 12.14 40.07
C LEU A 226 7.30 12.09 41.45
N VAL A 227 7.29 10.90 42.05
CA VAL A 227 6.71 10.61 43.37
C VAL A 227 7.77 9.87 44.20
N ARG A 228 7.82 10.02 45.52
CA ARG A 228 8.77 9.34 46.41
C ARG A 228 8.18 9.12 47.80
#